data_AF-A0A0D2IMY0-F1
#
_entry.id   AF-A0A0D2IMY0-F1
#
_cell.length_a   1.000
_cell.length_b   1.000
_cell.length_c   1.000
_cell.angle_alpha   90.00
_cell.angle_beta   90.00
_cell.angle_gamma   90.00
#
_symmetry.space_group_name_H-M   'P 1'
#
loop_
_entity.id
_entity.type
_entity.pdbx_description
1 polymer ?
#
loop_
_entity_poly.entity_id
_entity_poly.type
_entity_poly.pdbx_seq_one_letter_code
_entity_poly.pdbx_strand_id
1 'polypeptide(L)'
;MEDQVKQVNRQLETVLSIMARAQQELSVEIARNQSKLAEENRKDQTISIDIAEASKRIAEETKRDGTSMKTLAVVTLVFLPGTTVSSILAMPVFDWDAKDGAVVNPRIWVYFALAIPLTVLTITIWHLWLMTRRRAVKDTDAI
;
A
#
# COMPACT_ATOMS: atom_id res chain seq x y z
N MET A 1 -23.65 66.27 -43.70
CA MET A 1 -22.90 65.00 -43.51
C MET A 1 -21.87 65.12 -42.40
N GLU A 2 -21.13 66.24 -42.28
CA GLU A 2 -20.12 66.44 -41.22
C GLU A 2 -20.66 66.42 -39.78
N ASP A 3 -21.88 66.91 -39.55
CA ASP A 3 -22.45 66.94 -38.19
C ASP A 3 -22.81 65.54 -37.65
N GLN A 4 -23.21 64.62 -38.52
CA GLN A 4 -23.44 63.22 -38.13
C GLN A 4 -22.14 62.53 -37.72
N VAL A 5 -21.04 62.77 -38.44
CA VAL A 5 -19.73 62.17 -38.13
C VAL A 5 -19.23 62.64 -36.76
N LYS A 6 -19.38 63.92 -36.44
CA LYS A 6 -19.02 64.47 -35.12
C LYS A 6 -19.91 63.93 -33.99
N GLN A 7 -21.16 63.62 -34.27
CA GLN A 7 -22.07 63.04 -33.29
C GLN A 7 -21.69 61.57 -33.01
N VAL A 8 -21.43 60.79 -34.05
CA VAL A 8 -20.97 59.39 -33.94
C VAL A 8 -19.64 59.31 -33.19
N ASN A 9 -18.69 60.21 -33.47
CA ASN A 9 -17.39 60.17 -32.81
C ASN A 9 -17.47 60.51 -31.31
N ARG A 10 -18.32 61.46 -30.93
CA ARG A 10 -18.61 61.73 -29.51
C ARG A 10 -19.31 60.57 -28.82
N GLN A 11 -20.21 59.88 -29.52
CA GLN A 11 -20.82 58.67 -28.99
C GLN A 11 -19.79 57.55 -28.81
N LEU A 12 -18.84 57.38 -29.73
CA LEU A 12 -17.72 56.45 -29.59
C LEU A 12 -16.88 56.76 -28.35
N GLU A 13 -16.49 58.01 -28.14
CA GLU A 13 -15.74 58.43 -26.94
C GLU A 13 -16.53 58.16 -25.65
N THR A 14 -17.84 58.41 -25.67
CA THR A 14 -18.73 58.17 -24.53
C THR A 14 -18.81 56.68 -24.21
N VAL A 15 -19.06 55.84 -25.23
CA VAL A 15 -19.15 54.38 -25.09
C VAL A 15 -17.81 53.77 -24.64
N LEU A 16 -16.68 54.23 -25.20
CA LEU A 16 -15.35 53.77 -24.82
C LEU A 16 -15.03 54.07 -23.35
N SER A 17 -15.38 55.27 -22.87
CA SER A 17 -15.17 55.64 -21.47
C SER A 17 -16.05 54.84 -20.50
N ILE A 18 -17.27 54.48 -20.91
CA ILE A 18 -18.17 53.60 -20.12
C ILE A 18 -17.62 52.17 -20.09
N MET A 19 -17.17 51.65 -21.23
CA MET A 19 -16.56 50.32 -21.30
C MET A 19 -15.29 50.23 -20.46
N ALA A 20 -14.46 51.27 -20.44
CA ALA A 20 -13.27 51.34 -19.60
C ALA A 20 -13.62 51.23 -18.11
N ARG A 21 -14.69 51.91 -17.66
CA ARG A 21 -15.17 51.83 -16.27
C ARG A 21 -15.76 50.45 -15.94
N ALA A 22 -16.56 49.89 -16.85
CA ALA A 22 -17.16 48.56 -16.67
C ALA A 22 -16.10 47.44 -16.60
N GLN A 23 -15.06 47.53 -17.44
CA GLN A 23 -13.90 46.63 -17.38
C GLN A 23 -13.17 46.71 -16.03
N GLN A 24 -13.02 47.92 -15.51
CA GLN A 24 -12.33 48.15 -14.25
C GLN A 24 -13.10 47.53 -13.07
N GLU A 25 -14.43 47.66 -13.02
CA GLU A 25 -15.27 47.01 -12.01
C GLU A 25 -15.22 45.48 -12.07
N LEU A 26 -15.30 44.92 -13.29
CA LEU A 26 -15.21 43.48 -13.51
C LEU A 26 -13.86 42.91 -13.07
N SER A 27 -12.75 43.60 -13.37
CA SER A 27 -11.40 43.17 -12.99
C SER A 27 -11.21 43.09 -11.47
N VAL A 28 -11.82 44.04 -10.73
CA VAL A 28 -11.78 44.08 -9.27
C VAL A 28 -12.62 42.95 -8.67
N GLU A 29 -13.78 42.66 -9.24
CA GLU A 29 -14.64 41.56 -8.80
C GLU A 29 -13.99 40.20 -9.06
N ILE A 30 -13.41 40.00 -10.25
CA ILE A 30 -12.65 38.79 -10.59
C ILE A 30 -11.48 38.62 -9.61
N ALA A 31 -10.72 39.68 -9.31
CA ALA A 31 -9.63 39.63 -8.34
C ALA A 31 -10.12 39.28 -6.92
N ARG A 32 -11.29 39.80 -6.52
CA ARG A 32 -11.91 39.49 -5.22
C ARG A 32 -12.32 38.03 -5.14
N ASN A 33 -12.99 37.52 -6.16
CA ASN A 33 -13.41 36.11 -6.24
C ASN A 33 -12.19 35.17 -6.33
N GLN A 34 -11.16 35.56 -7.08
CA GLN A 34 -9.88 34.85 -7.17
C GLN A 34 -9.18 34.76 -5.81
N SER A 35 -9.14 35.84 -5.03
CA SER A 35 -8.53 35.80 -3.68
C SER A 35 -9.27 34.85 -2.73
N LYS A 36 -10.60 34.79 -2.85
CA LYS A 36 -11.43 33.90 -2.04
C LYS A 36 -11.20 32.43 -2.39
N LEU A 37 -11.06 32.12 -3.68
CA LEU A 37 -10.68 30.80 -4.19
C LEU A 37 -9.24 30.43 -3.81
N ALA A 38 -8.31 31.40 -3.79
CA ALA A 38 -6.93 31.17 -3.36
C ALA A 38 -6.85 30.87 -1.85
N GLU A 39 -7.73 31.48 -1.05
CA GLU A 39 -7.86 31.16 0.38
C GLU A 39 -8.46 29.77 0.60
N GLU A 40 -9.50 29.38 -0.15
CA GLU A 40 -10.03 28.01 -0.13
C GLU A 40 -8.96 26.99 -0.53
N ASN A 41 -8.23 27.24 -1.62
CA ASN A 41 -7.12 26.37 -2.04
C ASN A 41 -6.03 26.23 -0.97
N ARG A 42 -5.75 27.30 -0.19
CA ARG A 42 -4.79 27.20 0.93
C ARG A 42 -5.29 26.26 2.02
N LYS A 43 -6.59 26.29 2.34
CA LYS A 43 -7.19 25.34 3.29
C LYS A 43 -7.13 23.91 2.74
N ASP A 44 -7.42 23.72 1.46
CA ASP A 44 -7.31 22.42 0.80
C ASP A 44 -5.87 21.90 0.78
N GLN A 45 -4.87 22.78 0.66
CA GLN A 45 -3.46 22.42 0.78
C GLN A 45 -3.11 21.92 2.17
N THR A 46 -3.58 22.58 3.23
CA THR A 46 -3.36 22.10 4.61
C THR A 46 -4.05 20.76 4.85
N ILE A 47 -5.28 20.60 4.37
CA ILE A 47 -6.00 19.32 4.43
C ILE A 47 -5.23 18.24 3.67
N SER A 48 -4.64 18.56 2.52
CA SER A 48 -3.82 17.62 1.76
C SER A 48 -2.56 17.17 2.50
N ILE A 49 -1.94 18.06 3.29
CA ILE A 49 -0.78 17.71 4.14
C ILE A 49 -1.25 16.79 5.28
N ASP A 50 -2.35 17.13 5.95
CA ASP A 50 -2.93 16.32 7.03
C ASP A 50 -3.31 14.92 6.54
N ILE A 51 -3.89 14.82 5.33
CA ILE A 51 -4.21 13.54 4.68
C ILE A 51 -2.93 12.75 4.38
N ALA A 52 -1.86 13.40 3.92
CA ALA A 52 -0.59 12.72 3.65
C ALA A 52 0.05 12.18 4.95
N GLU A 53 -0.02 12.95 6.04
CA GLU A 53 0.45 12.52 7.36
C GLU A 53 -0.39 11.35 7.91
N ALA A 54 -1.72 11.46 7.84
CA ALA A 54 -2.63 10.37 8.22
C ALA A 54 -2.36 9.11 7.39
N SER A 55 -2.16 9.25 6.07
CA SER A 55 -1.84 8.14 5.17
C SER A 55 -0.51 7.49 5.51
N LYS A 56 0.52 8.29 5.86
CA LYS A 56 1.80 7.78 6.35
C LYS A 56 1.64 6.98 7.64
N ARG A 57 0.90 7.53 8.61
CA ARG A 57 0.63 6.86 9.90
C ARG A 57 -0.13 5.54 9.70
N ILE A 58 -1.14 5.54 8.82
CA ILE A 58 -1.87 4.33 8.43
C ILE A 58 -0.92 3.33 7.75
N ALA A 59 -0.03 3.76 6.87
CA ALA A 59 0.93 2.88 6.21
C ALA A 59 1.93 2.25 7.20
N GLU A 60 2.39 3.00 8.20
CA GLU A 60 3.25 2.51 9.29
C GLU A 60 2.51 1.49 10.16
N GLU A 61 1.28 1.78 10.56
CA GLU A 61 0.43 0.86 11.33
C GLU A 61 0.07 -0.40 10.51
N THR A 62 -0.22 -0.26 9.21
CA THR A 62 -0.48 -1.35 8.28
C THR A 62 0.76 -2.22 8.06
N LYS A 63 1.95 -1.63 8.00
CA LYS A 63 3.22 -2.39 7.94
C LYS A 63 3.41 -3.26 9.19
N ARG A 64 3.03 -2.72 10.37
CA ARG A 64 3.03 -3.47 11.63
C ARG A 64 1.98 -4.57 11.62
N ASP A 65 0.76 -4.31 11.16
CA ASP A 65 -0.30 -5.33 11.03
C ASP A 65 0.05 -6.43 10.01
N GLY A 66 0.73 -6.07 8.92
CA GLY A 66 1.28 -7.00 7.94
C GLY A 66 2.31 -7.97 8.55
N THR A 67 2.92 -7.65 9.69
CA THR A 67 3.76 -8.59 10.45
C THR A 67 2.91 -9.66 11.14
N SER A 68 1.74 -9.31 11.67
CA SER A 68 0.76 -10.26 12.21
C SER A 68 0.23 -11.18 11.11
N MET A 69 -0.12 -10.63 9.95
CA MET A 69 -0.59 -11.42 8.80
C MET A 69 0.47 -12.43 8.31
N LYS A 70 1.74 -12.00 8.27
CA LYS A 70 2.87 -12.89 7.97
C LYS A 70 3.08 -13.95 9.04
N THR A 71 2.77 -13.68 10.30
CA THR A 71 2.94 -14.64 11.40
C THR A 71 1.97 -15.81 11.26
N LEU A 72 0.69 -15.55 10.96
CA LEU A 72 -0.28 -16.62 10.67
C LEU A 72 0.12 -17.44 9.44
N ALA A 73 0.60 -16.78 8.38
CA ALA A 73 1.09 -17.47 7.18
C ALA A 73 2.29 -18.39 7.47
N VAL A 74 3.18 -18.00 8.40
CA VAL A 74 4.28 -18.87 8.84
C VAL A 74 3.75 -20.06 9.65
N VAL A 75 2.79 -19.83 10.56
CA VAL A 75 2.18 -20.92 11.35
C VAL A 75 1.52 -21.94 10.44
N THR A 76 0.77 -21.51 9.40
CA THR A 76 0.17 -22.44 8.44
C THR A 76 1.21 -23.17 7.60
N LEU A 77 2.26 -22.47 7.12
CA LEU A 77 3.39 -23.09 6.40
C LEU A 77 4.15 -24.14 7.21
N VAL A 78 4.17 -24.02 8.54
CA VAL A 78 4.77 -25.01 9.46
C VAL A 78 3.79 -26.14 9.80
N PHE A 79 2.50 -25.84 9.93
CA PHE A 79 1.50 -26.86 10.26
C PHE A 79 1.15 -27.76 9.09
N LEU A 80 1.03 -27.21 7.89
CA LEU A 80 0.68 -27.94 6.67
C LEU A 80 1.61 -29.15 6.41
N PRO A 81 2.95 -29.03 6.52
CA PRO A 81 3.84 -30.18 6.45
C PRO A 81 3.69 -31.15 7.61
N GLY A 82 3.53 -30.66 8.85
CA GLY A 82 3.30 -31.53 10.01
C GLY A 82 2.01 -32.35 9.89
N THR A 83 0.96 -31.77 9.33
CA THR A 83 -0.30 -32.45 9.05
C THR A 83 -0.11 -33.55 8.01
N THR A 84 0.68 -33.33 6.95
CA THR A 84 0.97 -34.39 5.96
C THR A 84 1.72 -35.58 6.56
N VAL A 85 2.67 -35.34 7.46
CA VAL A 85 3.39 -36.41 8.17
C VAL A 85 2.44 -37.18 9.09
N SER A 86 1.57 -36.48 9.82
CA SER A 86 0.55 -37.09 10.68
C SER A 86 -0.43 -37.98 9.89
N SER A 87 -0.95 -37.51 8.76
CA SER A 87 -1.87 -38.28 7.91
C SER A 87 -1.23 -39.54 7.33
N ILE A 88 0.06 -39.50 6.98
CA ILE A 88 0.78 -40.66 6.44
C ILE A 88 1.09 -41.69 7.53
N LEU A 89 1.40 -41.25 8.76
CA LEU A 89 1.57 -42.13 9.91
C LEU A 89 0.24 -42.73 10.41
N ALA A 90 -0.88 -42.06 10.15
CA ALA A 90 -2.22 -42.58 10.44
C ALA A 90 -2.67 -43.67 9.46
N MET A 91 -2.07 -43.75 8.27
CA MET A 91 -2.18 -44.95 7.43
C MET A 91 -1.31 -46.06 8.06
N PRO A 92 -1.73 -47.35 8.00
CA PRO A 92 -0.96 -48.43 8.60
C PRO A 92 0.36 -48.66 7.84
N VAL A 93 1.41 -47.96 8.26
CA VAL A 93 2.79 -48.14 7.78
C VAL A 93 3.48 -49.33 8.46
N PHE A 94 2.93 -49.76 9.61
CA PHE A 94 3.34 -50.94 10.36
C PHE A 94 2.28 -52.03 10.19
N ASP A 95 2.65 -53.11 9.51
CA ASP A 95 1.82 -54.30 9.37
C ASP A 95 2.31 -55.34 10.37
N TRP A 96 1.62 -55.41 11.52
CA TRP A 96 1.95 -56.33 12.60
C TRP A 96 1.47 -57.77 12.33
N ASP A 97 0.72 -58.01 11.24
CA ASP A 97 0.20 -59.33 10.81
C ASP A 97 0.95 -59.88 9.58
N ALA A 98 2.06 -59.24 9.18
CA ALA A 98 2.86 -59.64 8.02
C ALA A 98 3.51 -61.03 8.21
N LYS A 99 2.96 -62.03 7.52
CA LYS A 99 3.38 -63.45 7.57
C LYS A 99 4.83 -63.69 7.14
N ASP A 100 5.45 -62.74 6.45
CA ASP A 100 6.82 -62.83 5.92
C ASP A 100 7.89 -62.18 6.83
N GLY A 101 7.54 -61.82 8.07
CA GLY A 101 8.52 -61.35 9.08
C GLY A 101 9.01 -59.91 8.87
N ALA A 102 8.57 -59.22 7.82
CA ALA A 102 8.82 -57.81 7.60
C ALA A 102 7.75 -56.95 8.29
N VAL A 103 7.92 -56.75 9.60
CA VAL A 103 7.05 -55.89 10.45
C VAL A 103 7.08 -54.42 10.02
N VAL A 104 8.10 -54.03 9.27
CA VAL A 104 8.31 -52.68 8.74
C VAL A 104 8.10 -52.69 7.23
N ASN A 105 7.11 -51.95 6.75
CA ASN A 105 6.91 -51.75 5.33
C ASN A 105 8.17 -51.09 4.73
N PRO A 106 8.79 -51.63 3.67
CA PRO A 106 9.99 -51.06 3.03
C PRO A 106 9.82 -49.60 2.56
N ARG A 107 8.59 -49.09 2.54
CA ARG A 107 8.26 -47.69 2.23
C ARG A 107 8.59 -46.68 3.34
N ILE A 108 9.10 -47.10 4.49
CA ILE A 108 9.51 -46.21 5.60
C ILE A 108 10.57 -45.18 5.18
N TRP A 109 11.36 -45.46 4.14
CA TRP A 109 12.33 -44.50 3.60
C TRP A 109 11.66 -43.23 3.05
N VAL A 110 10.39 -43.30 2.61
CA VAL A 110 9.60 -42.15 2.15
C VAL A 110 9.36 -41.15 3.29
N TYR A 111 9.28 -41.62 4.54
CA TYR A 111 9.20 -40.73 5.71
C TYR A 111 10.46 -39.88 5.84
N PHE A 112 11.65 -40.48 5.81
CA PHE A 112 12.91 -39.74 5.91
C PHE A 112 13.14 -38.85 4.69
N ALA A 113 12.81 -39.34 3.50
CA ALA A 113 12.92 -38.58 2.26
C ALA A 113 12.02 -37.34 2.24
N LEU A 114 10.88 -37.35 2.94
CA LEU A 114 9.98 -36.19 3.05
C LEU A 114 10.31 -35.32 4.26
N ALA A 115 10.57 -35.92 5.42
CA ALA A 115 10.81 -35.20 6.67
C ALA A 115 12.08 -34.34 6.64
N ILE A 116 13.17 -34.86 6.06
CA ILE A 116 14.45 -34.14 5.98
C ILE A 116 14.32 -32.83 5.18
N PRO A 117 13.88 -32.82 3.91
CA PRO A 117 13.79 -31.58 3.13
C PRO A 117 12.78 -30.60 3.73
N LEU A 118 11.74 -31.09 4.38
CA LEU A 118 10.72 -30.27 5.03
C LEU A 118 11.24 -29.54 6.27
N THR A 119 12.07 -30.23 7.05
CA THR A 119 12.78 -29.66 8.20
C THR A 119 13.78 -28.60 7.74
N VAL A 120 14.53 -28.90 6.66
CA VAL A 120 15.45 -27.95 6.03
C VAL A 120 14.70 -26.72 5.51
N LEU A 121 13.56 -26.90 4.84
CA LEU A 121 12.74 -25.79 4.32
C LEU A 121 12.26 -24.86 5.44
N THR A 122 11.76 -25.44 6.54
CA THR A 122 11.31 -24.69 7.72
C THR A 122 12.46 -23.89 8.34
N ILE A 123 13.62 -24.52 8.54
CA ILE A 123 14.82 -23.85 9.07
C ILE A 123 15.31 -22.76 8.11
N THR A 124 15.28 -23.00 6.80
CA THR A 124 15.74 -22.04 5.78
C THR A 124 14.83 -20.81 5.75
N ILE A 125 13.50 -21.00 5.79
CA ILE A 125 12.53 -19.91 5.87
C ILE A 125 12.73 -19.10 7.16
N TRP A 126 12.89 -19.78 8.30
CA TRP A 126 13.15 -19.14 9.58
C TRP A 126 14.47 -18.33 9.59
N HIS A 127 15.53 -18.92 9.06
CA HIS A 127 16.85 -18.29 8.99
C HIS A 127 16.87 -17.08 8.03
N LEU A 128 16.25 -17.20 6.85
CA LEU A 128 16.08 -16.09 5.91
C LEU A 128 15.26 -14.95 6.54
N TRP A 129 14.21 -15.28 7.28
CA TRP A 129 13.39 -14.27 7.98
C TRP A 129 14.18 -13.54 9.07
N LEU A 130 14.94 -14.27 9.89
CA LEU A 130 15.80 -13.69 10.93
C LEU A 130 16.88 -12.79 10.33
N MET A 131 17.48 -13.21 9.22
CA MET A 131 18.52 -12.43 8.54
C MET A 131 17.95 -11.17 7.89
N THR A 132 16.74 -11.24 7.34
CA THR A 132 16.04 -10.08 6.75
C THR A 132 15.64 -9.08 7.84
N ARG A 133 15.21 -9.55 9.02
CA ARG A 133 14.95 -8.68 10.17
C ARG A 133 16.21 -8.03 10.75
N ARG A 134 17.34 -8.74 10.77
CA ARG A 134 18.62 -8.20 11.27
C ARG A 134 19.20 -7.10 10.37
N ARG A 135 18.93 -7.13 9.06
CA ARG A 135 19.35 -6.05 8.14
C ARG A 135 18.53 -4.77 8.33
N ALA A 136 17.25 -4.89 8.67
CA ALA A 136 16.38 -3.73 8.86
C ALA A 136 16.62 -2.94 10.16
N VAL A 137 17.34 -3.49 11.14
CA VAL A 137 17.66 -2.80 12.40
C VAL A 137 19.03 -2.11 12.35
N LYS A 138 19.93 -2.50 11.44
CA LYS A 138 21.29 -1.94 11.38
C LYS A 138 21.38 -0.57 10.68
N ASP A 139 20.36 -0.18 9.92
CA ASP A 139 20.33 1.11 9.20
C ASP A 139 19.70 2.26 10.03
N THR A 140 19.02 1.97 11.15
CA THR A 140 18.43 3.03 12.01
C THR A 140 19.42 3.57 13.04
N ASP A 141 20.50 2.85 13.32
CA ASP A 141 21.56 3.30 14.25
C ASP A 141 22.74 4.00 13.54
N ALA A 142 22.62 4.25 12.23
CA ALA A 142 23.66 4.87 11.40
C ALA A 142 23.24 6.24 10.82
N ILE A 143 22.16 6.86 11.32
CA ILE A 143 21.76 8.25 11.02
C ILE A 143 21.71 9.06 12.31
#